data_AF-A0A249E0R0-F1
#
_entry.id   AF-A0A249E0R0-F1
#
_cell.length_a   1.000
_cell.length_b   1.000
_cell.length_c   1.000
_cell.angle_alpha   90.00
_cell.angle_beta   90.00
_cell.angle_gamma   90.00
#
_symmetry.space_group_name_H-M   'P 1'
#
loop_
_entity.id
_entity.type
_entity.pdbx_description
1 polymer ?
#
loop_
_entity_poly.entity_id
_entity_poly.type
_entity_poly.pdbx_seq_one_letter_code
_entity_poly.pdbx_strand_id
1 'polypeptide(L)'
;MSDHQYVTAIHRDTDHLHCHVAANRIHPVTYKVADDAYDISKLHKASREMELKYGWTRTNGCHVINEKNRIVRSCSKEKSMPDDAKKLEYYSDQESLYAYAVRECRPEISDILKADSIYWERIHAVLIRAGLELKKKGAGLAIYHRAHPEQTPLKASRLHPDLTLSHLEPRAGPFEFSPKVDTL
;
A
#
# COMPACT_ATOMS: atom_id res chain seq x y z
N MET A 1 -26.53 3.94 -16.79
CA MET A 1 -27.49 4.54 -15.84
C MET A 1 -28.00 5.89 -16.35
N SER A 2 -28.19 6.08 -17.66
CA SER A 2 -28.55 7.38 -18.24
C SER A 2 -29.93 7.85 -17.82
N ASP A 3 -30.87 6.91 -17.71
CA ASP A 3 -32.28 7.17 -17.35
C ASP A 3 -32.57 7.02 -15.85
N HIS A 4 -31.53 6.94 -15.02
CA HIS A 4 -31.68 6.82 -13.57
C HIS A 4 -31.84 8.19 -12.93
N GLN A 5 -32.68 8.27 -11.91
CA GLN A 5 -32.84 9.47 -11.10
C GLN A 5 -31.59 9.70 -10.26
N TYR A 6 -31.18 10.96 -10.10
CA TYR A 6 -30.10 11.33 -9.20
C TYR A 6 -30.35 12.72 -8.61
N VAL A 7 -29.73 12.99 -7.46
CA VAL A 7 -29.73 14.29 -6.78
C VAL A 7 -28.29 14.67 -6.50
N THR A 8 -27.95 15.93 -6.77
CA THR A 8 -26.62 16.49 -6.48
C THR A 8 -26.72 17.70 -5.58
N ALA A 9 -25.86 17.79 -4.58
CA ALA A 9 -25.72 18.96 -3.72
C ALA A 9 -24.25 19.41 -3.67
N ILE A 10 -23.98 20.69 -3.94
CA ILE A 10 -22.63 21.26 -3.93
C ILE A 10 -22.47 22.07 -2.66
N HIS A 11 -21.42 21.80 -1.90
CA HIS A 11 -21.11 22.45 -0.65
C HIS A 11 -19.76 23.17 -0.72
N ARG A 12 -19.66 24.27 0.02
CA ARG A 12 -18.48 25.16 0.14
C ARG A 12 -18.12 25.44 1.60
N ASP A 13 -18.63 24.63 2.51
CA ASP A 13 -18.57 24.78 3.95
C ASP A 13 -17.35 24.06 4.59
N THR A 14 -16.50 23.42 3.79
CA THR A 14 -15.23 22.81 4.21
C THR A 14 -14.07 23.33 3.35
N ASP A 15 -12.85 22.88 3.65
CA ASP A 15 -11.62 23.30 2.97
C ASP A 15 -11.63 23.09 1.45
N HIS A 16 -12.45 22.14 0.97
CA HIS A 16 -12.55 21.82 -0.45
C HIS A 16 -14.00 21.88 -0.93
N LEU A 17 -14.22 22.51 -2.09
CA LEU A 17 -15.49 22.43 -2.82
C LEU A 17 -15.80 20.95 -3.07
N HIS A 18 -16.91 20.47 -2.53
CA HIS A 18 -17.32 19.08 -2.68
C HIS A 18 -18.76 18.98 -3.14
N CYS A 19 -19.07 17.87 -3.82
CA CYS A 19 -20.39 17.58 -4.35
C CYS A 19 -20.83 16.21 -3.83
N HIS A 20 -21.99 16.16 -3.17
CA HIS A 20 -22.68 14.93 -2.87
C HIS A 20 -23.52 14.53 -4.08
N VAL A 21 -23.37 13.29 -4.55
CA VAL A 21 -24.17 12.73 -5.62
C VAL A 21 -24.84 11.46 -5.10
N ALA A 22 -26.17 11.48 -5.03
CA ALA A 22 -26.98 10.31 -4.72
C ALA A 22 -27.72 9.87 -5.99
N ALA A 23 -27.47 8.66 -6.47
CA ALA A 23 -28.13 8.11 -7.66
C ALA A 23 -29.00 6.91 -7.29
N ASN A 24 -30.22 6.86 -7.82
CA ASN A 24 -31.10 5.73 -7.66
C ASN A 24 -30.58 4.55 -8.51
N ARG A 25 -30.32 3.41 -7.86
CA ARG A 25 -29.83 2.20 -8.53
C ARG A 25 -30.93 1.45 -9.27
N ILE A 26 -32.20 1.69 -8.97
CA ILE A 26 -33.34 1.03 -9.61
C ILE A 26 -33.73 1.85 -10.84
N HIS A 27 -33.78 1.19 -11.99
CA HIS A 27 -34.22 1.81 -13.22
C HIS A 27 -35.73 2.12 -13.14
N PRO A 28 -36.19 3.35 -13.44
CA PRO A 28 -37.58 3.75 -13.21
C PRO A 28 -38.61 3.00 -14.05
N VAL A 29 -38.24 2.56 -15.27
CA VAL A 29 -39.13 1.79 -16.17
C VAL A 29 -39.00 0.27 -16.01
N THR A 30 -37.77 -0.26 -16.04
CA THR A 30 -37.55 -1.71 -16.04
C THR A 30 -37.53 -2.33 -14.64
N TYR A 31 -37.44 -1.50 -13.59
CA TYR A 31 -37.31 -1.91 -12.19
C TYR A 31 -36.13 -2.83 -11.90
N LYS A 32 -35.16 -2.90 -12.82
CA LYS A 32 -33.92 -3.65 -12.65
C LYS A 32 -32.89 -2.80 -11.90
N VAL A 33 -32.07 -3.47 -11.10
CA VAL A 33 -30.95 -2.86 -10.37
C VAL A 33 -29.76 -2.69 -11.31
N ALA A 34 -29.11 -1.53 -11.24
CA ALA A 34 -27.84 -1.29 -11.93
C ALA A 34 -26.70 -2.11 -11.30
N ASP A 35 -25.88 -2.71 -12.17
CA ASP A 35 -24.66 -3.44 -11.79
C ASP A 35 -23.59 -2.47 -11.24
N ASP A 36 -23.29 -2.64 -9.96
CA ASP A 36 -22.32 -1.88 -9.17
C ASP A 36 -20.95 -2.58 -9.05
N ALA A 37 -20.71 -3.61 -9.87
CA ALA A 37 -19.42 -4.27 -9.87
C ALA A 37 -18.30 -3.25 -10.16
N TYR A 38 -17.30 -3.22 -9.28
CA TYR A 38 -16.12 -2.36 -9.37
C TYR A 38 -16.41 -0.85 -9.35
N ASP A 39 -17.45 -0.40 -8.64
CA ASP A 39 -17.84 1.01 -8.60
C ASP A 39 -16.72 1.97 -8.18
N ILE A 40 -15.92 1.63 -7.17
CA ILE A 40 -14.75 2.45 -6.77
C ILE A 40 -13.79 2.63 -7.95
N SER A 41 -13.57 1.56 -8.72
CA SER A 41 -12.67 1.58 -9.88
C SER A 41 -13.22 2.47 -11.00
N LYS A 42 -14.52 2.33 -11.31
CA LYS A 42 -15.25 3.15 -12.29
C LYS A 42 -15.23 4.63 -11.90
N LEU A 43 -15.50 4.93 -10.62
CA LEU A 43 -15.50 6.30 -10.07
C LEU A 43 -14.11 6.95 -10.14
N HIS A 44 -13.06 6.22 -9.76
CA HIS A 44 -11.69 6.73 -9.90
C HIS A 44 -11.32 6.99 -11.37
N LYS A 45 -11.74 6.12 -12.30
CA LYS A 45 -11.51 6.35 -13.74
C LYS A 45 -12.24 7.62 -14.22
N ALA A 46 -13.53 7.75 -13.90
CA ALA A 46 -14.33 8.93 -14.23
C ALA A 46 -13.72 10.22 -13.64
N SER A 47 -13.18 10.15 -12.42
CA SER A 47 -12.47 11.27 -11.80
C SER A 47 -11.26 11.71 -12.63
N ARG A 48 -10.46 10.76 -13.17
CA ARG A 48 -9.33 11.10 -14.07
C ARG A 48 -9.79 11.70 -15.41
N GLU A 49 -10.93 11.25 -15.93
CA GLU A 49 -11.53 11.82 -17.15
C GLU A 49 -11.92 13.30 -16.91
N MET A 50 -12.52 13.60 -15.76
CA MET A 50 -12.89 14.96 -15.37
C MET A 50 -11.65 15.84 -15.14
N GLU A 51 -10.61 15.32 -14.47
CA GLU A 51 -9.35 16.03 -14.27
C GLU A 51 -8.67 16.40 -15.61
N LEU A 52 -8.65 15.47 -16.58
CA LEU A 52 -8.13 15.75 -17.93
C LEU A 52 -8.99 16.78 -18.68
N LYS A 53 -10.32 16.68 -18.55
CA LYS A 53 -11.25 17.55 -19.29
C LYS A 53 -11.23 18.99 -18.78
N TYR A 54 -11.16 19.19 -17.46
CA TYR A 54 -11.29 20.51 -16.83
C TYR A 54 -9.98 21.04 -16.24
N GLY A 55 -8.87 20.31 -16.37
CA GLY A 55 -7.57 20.71 -15.84
C GLY A 55 -7.53 20.76 -14.31
N TRP A 56 -8.31 19.91 -13.62
CA TRP A 56 -8.35 19.88 -12.17
C TRP A 56 -7.10 19.24 -11.55
N THR A 57 -6.83 19.58 -10.30
CA THR A 57 -5.74 19.01 -9.51
C THR A 57 -5.90 17.50 -9.39
N ARG A 58 -4.83 16.77 -9.65
CA ARG A 58 -4.81 15.32 -9.62
C ARG A 58 -4.90 14.80 -8.19
N THR A 59 -5.91 13.98 -7.94
CA THR A 59 -6.11 13.29 -6.65
C THR A 59 -5.46 11.90 -6.60
N ASN A 60 -5.25 11.31 -5.42
CA ASN A 60 -4.81 9.91 -5.32
C ASN A 60 -5.95 8.95 -5.67
N GLY A 61 -5.64 7.78 -6.25
CA GLY A 61 -6.66 6.80 -6.61
C GLY A 61 -6.10 5.53 -7.25
N CYS A 62 -6.98 4.55 -7.48
CA CYS A 62 -6.62 3.29 -8.15
C CYS A 62 -6.42 3.45 -9.66
N HIS A 63 -6.77 4.61 -10.23
CA HIS A 63 -6.42 5.01 -11.59
C HIS A 63 -5.60 6.30 -11.53
N VAL A 64 -4.56 6.39 -12.35
CA VAL A 64 -3.67 7.55 -12.46
C VAL A 64 -3.51 7.94 -13.92
N ILE A 65 -3.21 9.21 -14.17
CA ILE A 65 -2.92 9.73 -15.50
C ILE A 65 -1.41 9.61 -15.72
N ASN A 66 -1.02 8.84 -16.73
CA ASN A 66 0.39 8.69 -17.09
C ASN A 66 0.90 9.92 -17.88
N GLU A 67 2.20 10.02 -18.11
CA GLU A 67 2.86 11.15 -18.83
C GLU A 67 2.27 11.41 -20.23
N LYS A 68 1.72 10.38 -20.86
CA LYS A 68 1.05 10.46 -22.18
C LYS A 68 -0.44 10.84 -22.10
N ASN A 69 -0.90 11.40 -20.97
CA ASN A 69 -2.30 11.74 -20.69
C ASN A 69 -3.28 10.56 -20.85
N ARG A 70 -2.83 9.34 -20.54
CA ARG A 70 -3.67 8.13 -20.57
C ARG A 70 -4.02 7.70 -19.15
N ILE A 71 -5.28 7.32 -18.95
CA ILE A 71 -5.75 6.79 -17.67
C ILE A 71 -5.35 5.32 -17.56
N VAL A 72 -4.48 5.01 -16.61
CA VAL A 72 -3.97 3.67 -16.35
C VAL A 72 -4.30 3.27 -14.92
N ARG A 73 -4.41 1.97 -14.65
CA ARG A 73 -4.59 1.49 -13.28
C ARG A 73 -3.30 1.70 -12.51
N SER A 74 -3.40 2.36 -11.36
CA SER A 74 -2.31 2.45 -10.38
C SER A 74 -2.06 1.06 -9.82
N CYS A 75 -0.94 0.48 -10.22
CA CYS A 75 -0.38 -0.71 -9.59
C CYS A 75 0.75 -0.24 -8.67
N SER A 76 0.42 0.45 -7.58
CA SER A 76 1.42 0.63 -6.53
C SER A 76 1.80 -0.75 -6.00
N LYS A 77 3.03 -1.19 -6.28
CA LYS A 77 3.57 -2.41 -5.66
C LYS A 77 3.70 -2.21 -4.15
N GLU A 78 3.84 -0.97 -3.72
CA GLU A 78 4.03 -0.58 -2.33
C GLU A 78 2.71 -0.62 -1.57
N LYS A 79 2.70 -1.29 -0.42
CA LYS A 79 1.53 -1.39 0.44
C LYS A 79 1.48 -0.20 1.39
N SER A 80 0.29 0.39 1.54
CA SER A 80 0.02 1.37 2.59
C SER A 80 0.38 0.79 3.98
N MET A 81 0.73 1.71 4.89
CA MET A 81 0.81 1.44 6.32
C MET A 81 -0.43 0.68 6.79
N PRO A 82 -0.28 -0.38 7.61
CA PRO A 82 -1.39 -1.09 8.23
C PRO A 82 -2.26 -0.16 9.09
N ASP A 83 -3.57 -0.37 9.11
CA ASP A 83 -4.47 0.49 9.87
C ASP A 83 -4.21 0.44 11.39
N ASP A 84 -3.76 -0.71 11.91
CA ASP A 84 -3.36 -0.83 13.31
C ASP A 84 -2.13 0.03 13.65
N ALA A 85 -1.18 0.12 12.72
CA ALA A 85 -0.01 0.98 12.88
C ALA A 85 -0.38 2.46 12.81
N LYS A 86 -1.29 2.84 11.90
CA LYS A 86 -1.84 4.22 11.83
C LYS A 86 -2.56 4.60 13.12
N LYS A 87 -3.40 3.70 13.65
CA LYS A 87 -4.12 3.94 14.91
C LYS A 87 -3.14 4.07 16.07
N LEU A 88 -2.14 3.21 16.15
CA LEU A 88 -1.13 3.27 17.20
C LEU A 88 -0.43 4.64 17.17
N GLU A 89 0.12 5.03 16.02
CA GLU A 89 0.79 6.34 15.88
C GLU A 89 -0.13 7.51 16.23
N TYR A 90 -1.40 7.45 15.82
CA TYR A 90 -2.37 8.52 16.10
C TYR A 90 -2.73 8.64 17.59
N TYR A 91 -2.82 7.52 18.32
CA TYR A 91 -3.25 7.53 19.73
C TYR A 91 -2.11 7.54 20.73
N SER A 92 -0.93 7.03 20.39
CA SER A 92 0.21 6.95 21.31
C SER A 92 1.26 8.04 21.10
N ASP A 93 1.18 8.81 20.01
CA ASP A 93 2.23 9.73 19.55
C ASP A 93 3.63 9.07 19.46
N GLN A 94 3.67 7.73 19.35
CA GLN A 94 4.89 6.95 19.19
C GLN A 94 4.96 6.35 17.80
N GLU A 95 6.18 6.33 17.25
CA GLU A 95 6.47 5.72 15.95
C GLU A 95 6.16 4.21 15.97
N SER A 96 5.42 3.72 14.97
CA SER A 96 5.19 2.29 14.85
C SER A 96 6.44 1.58 14.32
N LEU A 97 6.57 0.28 14.64
CA LEU A 97 7.61 -0.58 14.04
C LEU A 97 7.59 -0.54 12.50
N TYR A 98 6.41 -0.33 11.89
CA TYR A 98 6.29 -0.16 10.45
C TYR A 98 6.99 1.11 9.96
N ALA A 99 6.67 2.27 10.56
CA ALA A 99 7.27 3.54 10.15
C ALA A 99 8.79 3.53 10.33
N TYR A 100 9.26 3.04 11.49
CA TYR A 100 10.69 2.87 11.77
C TYR A 100 11.37 2.00 10.71
N ALA A 101 10.87 0.78 10.47
CA ALA A 101 11.48 -0.14 9.50
C ALA A 101 11.46 0.43 8.07
N VAL A 102 10.39 1.14 7.69
CA VAL A 102 10.28 1.79 6.38
C VAL A 102 11.28 2.93 6.23
N ARG A 103 11.50 3.75 7.26
CA ARG A 103 12.49 4.84 7.23
C ARG A 103 13.92 4.30 7.13
N GLU A 104 14.26 3.35 8.01
CA GLU A 104 15.65 2.90 8.17
C GLU A 104 16.08 1.86 7.13
N CYS A 105 15.23 0.87 6.83
CA CYS A 105 15.67 -0.31 6.07
C CYS A 105 15.28 -0.27 4.59
N ARG A 106 14.18 0.41 4.25
CA ARG A 106 13.58 0.31 2.92
C ARG A 106 14.47 0.81 1.77
N PRO A 107 15.19 1.94 1.89
CA PRO A 107 16.04 2.43 0.79
C PRO A 107 17.10 1.39 0.41
N GLU A 108 17.86 0.91 1.39
CA GLU A 108 18.93 -0.06 1.17
C GLU A 108 18.41 -1.43 0.72
N ILE A 109 17.30 -1.90 1.30
CA ILE A 109 16.66 -3.14 0.84
C ILE A 109 16.20 -3.00 -0.62
N SER A 110 15.63 -1.86 -1.01
CA SER A 110 15.22 -1.63 -2.40
C SER A 110 16.42 -1.72 -3.34
N ASP A 111 17.57 -1.16 -2.95
CA ASP A 111 18.78 -1.21 -3.77
C ASP A 111 19.40 -2.61 -3.85
N ILE A 112 19.36 -3.39 -2.76
CA ILE A 112 19.76 -4.81 -2.77
C ILE A 112 18.84 -5.62 -3.71
N LEU A 113 17.53 -5.37 -3.69
CA LEU A 113 16.57 -6.13 -4.49
C LEU A 113 16.59 -5.78 -5.98
N LYS A 114 17.07 -4.57 -6.34
CA LYS A 114 17.32 -4.14 -7.72
C LYS A 114 18.60 -4.76 -8.31
N ALA A 115 19.56 -5.17 -7.49
CA ALA A 115 20.78 -5.79 -7.96
C ALA A 115 20.49 -7.16 -8.61
N ASP A 116 21.30 -7.57 -9.59
CA ASP A 116 21.12 -8.86 -10.27
C ASP A 116 21.34 -10.05 -9.33
N SER A 117 22.35 -9.97 -8.46
CA SER A 117 22.66 -10.97 -7.45
C SER A 117 22.17 -10.53 -6.06
N ILE A 118 21.40 -11.41 -5.42
CA ILE A 118 20.83 -11.19 -4.08
C ILE A 118 21.39 -12.25 -3.14
N TYR A 119 21.81 -11.79 -1.96
CA TYR A 119 22.36 -12.64 -0.89
C TYR A 119 21.60 -12.37 0.40
N TRP A 120 21.23 -13.44 1.12
CA TRP A 120 20.46 -13.35 2.37
C TRP A 120 21.22 -12.54 3.43
N GLU A 121 22.53 -12.67 3.47
CA GLU A 121 23.43 -12.00 4.40
C GLU A 121 23.36 -10.49 4.27
N ARG A 122 23.20 -9.96 3.05
CA ARG A 122 23.06 -8.50 2.84
C ARG A 122 21.73 -7.98 3.39
N ILE A 123 20.66 -8.74 3.22
CA ILE A 123 19.33 -8.40 3.78
C ILE A 123 19.39 -8.46 5.31
N HIS A 124 19.97 -9.52 5.86
CA HIS A 124 20.14 -9.66 7.30
C HIS A 124 21.01 -8.56 7.89
N ALA A 125 22.11 -8.18 7.24
CA ALA A 125 22.99 -7.10 7.70
C ALA A 125 22.26 -5.76 7.85
N VAL A 126 21.43 -5.38 6.87
CA VAL A 126 20.63 -4.14 6.94
C VAL A 126 19.64 -4.19 8.10
N LEU A 127 18.95 -5.31 8.28
CA LEU A 127 17.97 -5.47 9.37
C LEU A 127 18.65 -5.51 10.74
N ILE A 128 19.76 -6.23 10.87
CA ILE A 128 20.55 -6.33 12.10
C ILE A 128 21.03 -4.95 12.54
N ARG A 129 21.53 -4.13 11.60
CA ARG A 129 22.00 -2.77 11.90
C ARG A 129 20.87 -1.88 12.43
N ALA A 130 19.64 -2.12 11.99
CA ALA A 130 18.44 -1.44 12.48
C ALA A 130 17.84 -2.10 13.74
N GLY A 131 18.50 -3.08 14.36
CA GLY A 131 17.96 -3.78 15.53
C GLY A 131 16.77 -4.71 15.20
N LEU A 132 16.63 -5.10 13.94
CA LEU A 132 15.57 -5.95 13.42
C LEU A 132 16.10 -7.33 13.02
N GLU A 133 15.21 -8.32 13.00
CA GLU A 133 15.54 -9.69 12.62
C GLU A 133 14.48 -10.26 11.67
N LEU A 134 14.93 -10.91 10.58
CA LEU A 134 14.06 -11.58 9.63
C LEU A 134 13.87 -13.04 10.00
N LYS A 135 12.62 -13.47 10.22
CA LYS A 135 12.26 -14.86 10.53
C LYS A 135 11.21 -15.40 9.58
N LYS A 136 11.24 -16.71 9.38
CA LYS A 136 10.17 -17.44 8.69
C LYS A 136 8.97 -17.58 9.63
N LYS A 137 7.78 -17.15 9.17
CA LYS A 137 6.51 -17.28 9.87
C LYS A 137 5.49 -17.92 8.93
N GLY A 138 5.24 -19.22 9.12
CA GLY A 138 4.41 -20.03 8.22
C GLY A 138 4.99 -20.07 6.81
N ALA A 139 4.18 -19.73 5.81
CA ALA A 139 4.58 -19.69 4.40
C ALA A 139 5.30 -18.40 3.97
N GLY A 140 5.57 -17.47 4.90
CA GLY A 140 6.16 -16.17 4.56
C GLY A 140 7.26 -15.71 5.52
N LEU A 141 7.66 -14.45 5.34
CA LEU A 141 8.68 -13.78 6.15
C LEU A 141 8.04 -12.71 7.04
N ALA A 142 8.57 -12.57 8.25
CA ALA A 142 8.19 -11.57 9.23
C ALA A 142 9.45 -10.96 9.87
N ILE A 143 9.36 -9.67 10.18
CA ILE A 143 10.42 -8.85 10.77
C ILE A 143 10.06 -8.63 12.23
N TYR A 144 11.00 -8.95 13.10
CA TYR A 144 10.88 -8.84 14.55
C TYR A 144 11.84 -7.79 15.08
N HIS A 145 11.46 -7.11 16.16
CA HIS A 145 12.41 -6.30 16.91
C HIS A 145 13.31 -7.22 17.75
N ARG A 146 14.63 -6.98 17.74
CA ARG A 146 15.58 -7.87 18.43
C ARG A 146 15.52 -7.74 19.95
N ALA A 147 15.37 -6.52 20.47
CA ALA A 147 15.30 -6.28 21.90
C ALA A 147 13.90 -6.54 22.51
N HIS A 148 12.85 -6.54 21.68
CA HIS A 148 11.45 -6.58 22.10
C HIS A 148 10.67 -7.60 21.27
N PRO A 149 10.95 -8.91 21.42
CA PRO A 149 10.32 -9.96 20.63
C PRO A 149 8.81 -10.10 20.90
N GLU A 150 8.31 -9.55 22.01
CA GLU A 150 6.89 -9.48 22.38
C GLU A 150 6.08 -8.51 21.51
N GLN A 151 6.73 -7.54 20.86
CA GLN A 151 6.06 -6.58 19.99
C GLN A 151 5.46 -7.29 18.76
N THR A 152 4.33 -6.79 18.27
CA THR A 152 3.68 -7.35 17.08
C THR A 152 4.63 -7.32 15.88
N PRO A 153 4.96 -8.48 15.29
CA PRO A 153 5.93 -8.53 14.20
C PRO A 153 5.35 -7.95 12.91
N LEU A 154 6.23 -7.31 12.13
CA LEU A 154 5.89 -6.73 10.84
C LEU A 154 5.98 -7.78 9.74
N LYS A 155 4.94 -7.94 8.92
CA LYS A 155 5.03 -8.81 7.72
C LYS A 155 6.06 -8.26 6.73
N ALA A 156 7.05 -9.05 6.31
CA ALA A 156 8.14 -8.61 5.44
C ALA A 156 7.66 -7.95 4.13
N SER A 157 6.64 -8.53 3.49
CA SER A 157 6.04 -7.97 2.26
C SER A 157 5.37 -6.59 2.42
N ARG A 158 5.23 -6.08 3.65
CA ARG A 158 4.76 -4.71 3.94
C ARG A 158 5.91 -3.71 3.89
N LEU A 159 7.12 -4.13 4.26
CA LEU A 159 8.33 -3.31 4.13
C LEU A 159 8.70 -3.13 2.66
N HIS A 160 8.75 -4.24 1.90
CA HIS A 160 8.98 -4.21 0.46
C HIS A 160 8.20 -5.36 -0.21
N PRO A 161 7.50 -5.12 -1.35
CA PRO A 161 6.67 -6.14 -2.00
C PRO A 161 7.45 -7.39 -2.40
N ASP A 162 8.69 -7.22 -2.84
CA ASP A 162 9.57 -8.31 -3.29
C ASP A 162 10.25 -9.05 -2.12
N LEU A 163 10.05 -8.62 -0.86
CA LEU A 163 10.58 -9.29 0.32
C LEU A 163 9.69 -10.48 0.73
N THR A 164 9.62 -11.48 -0.15
CA THR A 164 8.84 -12.71 0.00
C THR A 164 9.66 -13.93 -0.37
N LEU A 165 9.41 -15.09 0.25
CA LEU A 165 10.13 -16.33 -0.07
C LEU A 165 10.03 -16.68 -1.56
N SER A 166 8.83 -16.57 -2.13
CA SER A 166 8.59 -16.85 -3.55
C SER A 166 9.39 -15.97 -4.52
N HIS A 167 9.78 -14.76 -4.12
CA HIS A 167 10.58 -13.87 -4.96
C HIS A 167 12.08 -14.02 -4.71
N LEU A 168 12.46 -14.27 -3.45
CA LEU A 168 13.87 -14.33 -3.04
C LEU A 168 14.50 -15.70 -3.26
N GLU A 169 13.80 -16.80 -2.98
CA GLU A 169 14.38 -18.14 -3.12
C GLU A 169 14.87 -18.47 -4.55
N PRO A 170 14.17 -18.07 -5.63
CA PRO A 170 14.66 -18.28 -6.99
C PRO A 170 15.93 -17.48 -7.33
N ARG A 171 16.23 -16.40 -6.60
CA ARG A 171 17.33 -15.46 -6.89
C ARG A 171 18.52 -15.61 -5.94
N ALA A 172 18.24 -15.85 -4.66
CA ALA A 172 19.21 -15.92 -3.57
C ALA A 172 19.45 -17.35 -3.05
N GLY A 173 18.66 -18.34 -3.52
CA GLY A 173 18.70 -19.70 -3.00
C GLY A 173 17.85 -19.89 -1.74
N PRO A 174 17.92 -21.07 -1.09
CA PRO A 174 17.08 -21.40 0.06
C PRO A 174 17.26 -20.39 1.20
N PHE A 175 16.19 -20.11 1.94
CA PHE A 175 16.23 -19.14 3.04
C PHE A 175 17.29 -19.50 4.10
N GLU A 176 18.18 -18.55 4.38
CA GLU A 176 19.16 -18.64 5.47
C GLU A 176 18.70 -17.88 6.70
N PHE A 177 18.93 -18.45 7.88
CA PHE A 177 18.64 -17.79 9.15
C PHE A 177 19.62 -16.66 9.41
N SER A 178 19.13 -15.59 10.04
CA SER A 178 19.99 -14.49 10.49
C SER A 178 21.11 -15.02 11.39
N PRO A 179 22.37 -14.57 11.21
CA PRO A 179 23.44 -14.93 12.12
C PRO A 179 23.08 -14.45 13.54
N LYS A 180 23.39 -15.28 14.54
CA LYS A 180 23.27 -14.89 15.95
C LYS A 180 24.38 -13.88 16.24
N VAL A 181 24.02 -12.60 16.26
CA VAL A 181 24.92 -11.55 16.73
C VAL A 181 24.61 -11.37 18.21
N ASP A 182 25.50 -11.79 19.10
CA ASP A 182 25.29 -11.55 20.53
C ASP A 182 25.24 -10.04 20.79
N THR A 183 24.10 -9.57 21.28
CA THR A 183 23.94 -8.20 21.77
C THR A 183 24.56 -8.13 23.16
N LEU A 184 25.66 -7.38 23.28
CA LEU A 184 26.32 -7.04 24.55
C LEU A 184 25.41 -6.24 25.48
#